data_AF-A0A819IRS9-F1
#
_entry.id   AF-A0A819IRS9-F1
#
_cell.length_a   1.000
_cell.length_b   1.000
_cell.length_c   1.000
_cell.angle_alpha   90.00
_cell.angle_beta   90.00
_cell.angle_gamma   90.00
#
_symmetry.space_group_name_H-M   'P 1'
#
loop_
_entity.id
_entity.type
_entity.pdbx_description
1 polymer ?
#
loop_
_entity_poly.entity_id
_entity_poly.type
_entity_poly.pdbx_seq_one_letter_code
_entity_poly.pdbx_strand_id
1 'polypeptide(L)'
;MPIRPPNPNPLLNASKCSRLFHQWVSPLVSKCRKQGTLDVNDLYEPLPDWEAAALTDKLEANWFAEIKRNPNKPSLIRATLRTMRWKPFLLGLIFIPSEFFDIIQPLLLTFLMRFFEPCSTMPAWHAWLLTMSTIFIAFCSSVIVNYGIYLISNLALQMRVAYSGLIFRKASINM
;
A
#
# COMPACT_ATOMS: atom_id res chain seq x y z
N MET A 1 11.90 10.80 -27.29
CA MET A 1 12.23 10.89 -25.84
C MET A 1 11.10 10.24 -25.06
N PRO A 2 11.33 9.49 -23.98
CA PRO A 2 10.23 9.10 -23.11
C PRO A 2 9.61 10.39 -22.56
N ILE A 3 8.33 10.59 -22.85
CA ILE A 3 7.60 11.79 -22.46
C ILE A 3 7.41 11.72 -20.95
N ARG A 4 8.19 12.52 -20.21
CA ARG A 4 7.99 12.71 -18.78
C ARG A 4 6.65 13.41 -18.60
N PRO A 5 5.73 12.88 -17.77
CA PRO A 5 4.47 13.57 -17.52
C PRO A 5 4.75 14.96 -16.95
N PRO A 6 4.05 16.02 -17.39
CA PRO A 6 4.37 17.39 -16.97
C PRO A 6 3.77 17.76 -15.60
N ASN A 7 2.85 16.96 -15.06
CA ASN A 7 2.08 17.34 -13.88
C ASN A 7 2.75 16.88 -12.58
N PRO A 8 2.92 17.77 -11.58
CA PRO A 8 3.45 17.37 -10.29
C PRO A 8 2.48 16.41 -9.57
N ASN A 9 3.04 15.48 -8.81
CA ASN A 9 2.23 14.48 -8.12
C ASN A 9 1.43 15.09 -6.95
N PRO A 10 0.08 15.01 -6.93
CA PRO A 10 -0.73 15.55 -5.84
C PRO A 10 -0.45 14.88 -4.49
N LEU A 11 0.17 13.68 -4.47
CA LEU A 11 0.62 13.04 -3.24
C LEU A 11 1.63 13.88 -2.44
N LEU A 12 2.42 14.73 -3.11
CA LEU A 12 3.39 15.61 -2.45
C LEU A 12 2.72 16.50 -1.41
N ASN A 13 1.55 17.05 -1.75
CA ASN A 13 0.81 18.00 -0.92
C ASN A 13 -0.44 17.38 -0.25
N ALA A 14 -0.70 16.10 -0.46
CA ALA A 14 -1.88 15.42 0.07
C ALA A 14 -1.82 15.29 1.61
N SER A 15 -2.90 15.68 2.28
CA SER A 15 -3.07 15.48 3.73
C SER A 15 -3.14 14.00 4.11
N LYS A 16 -2.94 13.68 5.39
CA LYS A 16 -3.03 12.29 5.88
C LYS A 16 -4.39 11.66 5.57
N CYS A 17 -5.47 12.41 5.74
CA CYS A 17 -6.83 11.96 5.42
C CYS A 17 -6.99 11.72 3.92
N SER A 18 -6.48 12.63 3.07
CA SER A 18 -6.52 12.47 1.62
C SER A 18 -5.76 11.22 1.14
N ARG A 19 -4.62 10.91 1.78
CA ARG A 19 -3.85 9.69 1.51
C ARG A 19 -4.59 8.44 1.95
N LEU A 20 -5.17 8.46 3.15
CA LEU A 20 -5.90 7.32 3.73
C LEU A 20 -7.11 6.92 2.88
N PHE A 21 -7.89 7.90 2.40
CA PHE A 21 -9.09 7.67 1.60
C PHE A 21 -8.85 7.76 0.09
N HIS A 22 -7.59 7.80 -0.36
CA HIS A 22 -7.22 7.92 -1.78
C HIS A 22 -7.83 9.12 -2.52
N GLN A 23 -8.27 10.15 -1.80
CA GLN A 23 -8.92 11.33 -2.36
C GLN A 23 -7.98 12.14 -3.26
N TRP A 24 -6.67 11.99 -3.10
CA TRP A 24 -5.67 12.63 -3.97
C TRP A 24 -5.78 12.21 -5.44
N VAL A 25 -6.36 11.04 -5.74
CA VAL A 25 -6.55 10.53 -7.12
C VAL A 25 -7.80 11.13 -7.78
N SER A 26 -8.73 11.70 -6.99
CA SER A 26 -10.03 12.17 -7.48
C SER A 26 -9.97 13.12 -8.69
N PRO A 27 -9.01 14.07 -8.81
CA PRO A 27 -8.91 14.92 -9.99
C PRO A 27 -8.65 14.13 -11.28
N LEU A 28 -7.78 13.12 -11.23
CA LEU A 28 -7.46 12.26 -12.38
C LEU A 28 -8.67 11.40 -12.79
N VAL A 29 -9.37 10.81 -11.81
CA VAL A 29 -10.60 10.04 -12.06
C VAL A 29 -11.69 10.92 -12.66
N SER A 30 -11.87 12.14 -12.15
CA SER A 30 -12.84 13.10 -12.69
C SER A 30 -12.51 13.47 -14.14
N LYS A 31 -11.22 13.68 -14.44
CA LYS A 31 -10.76 13.99 -15.79
C LYS A 31 -11.03 12.84 -16.76
N CYS A 32 -10.64 11.61 -16.38
CA CYS A 32 -10.94 10.40 -17.14
C CYS A 32 -12.45 10.25 -17.41
N ARG A 33 -13.29 10.43 -16.39
CA ARG A 33 -14.76 10.36 -16.54
C ARG A 33 -15.31 11.40 -17.52
N LYS A 34 -14.75 12.63 -17.53
CA LYS A 34 -15.22 13.72 -18.40
C LYS A 34 -14.76 13.55 -19.85
N GLN A 35 -13.55 13.02 -20.05
CA GLN A 35 -12.89 12.98 -21.37
C GLN A 35 -12.96 11.60 -22.03
N GLY A 36 -13.30 10.54 -21.30
CA GLY A 36 -13.40 9.15 -21.78
C GLY A 36 -12.06 8.43 -21.87
N THR A 37 -10.96 9.13 -22.12
CA THR A 37 -9.59 8.60 -22.16
C THR A 37 -8.62 9.55 -21.45
N LEU A 38 -7.47 9.03 -21.02
CA LEU A 38 -6.36 9.81 -20.46
C LEU A 38 -5.17 9.75 -21.43
N ASP A 39 -4.50 10.88 -21.61
CA ASP A 39 -3.23 10.96 -22.32
C ASP A 39 -2.04 10.96 -21.34
N VAL A 40 -0.83 10.71 -21.82
CA VAL A 40 0.42 10.76 -21.05
C VAL A 40 0.59 12.13 -20.37
N ASN A 41 0.15 13.19 -21.05
CA ASN A 41 0.17 14.56 -20.54
C ASN A 41 -0.78 14.80 -19.36
N ASP A 42 -1.71 13.88 -19.09
CA ASP A 42 -2.64 13.96 -17.96
C ASP A 42 -2.11 13.24 -16.71
N LEU A 43 -1.07 12.42 -16.88
CA LEU A 43 -0.47 11.65 -15.80
C LEU A 43 0.39 12.53 -14.91
N TYR A 44 0.62 12.02 -13.70
CA TYR A 44 1.49 12.64 -12.71
C TYR A 44 2.90 12.07 -12.78
N GLU A 45 3.89 12.91 -12.47
CA GLU A 45 5.25 12.45 -12.26
C GLU A 45 5.33 11.47 -11.07
N PRO A 46 6.27 10.51 -11.11
CA PRO A 46 6.63 9.74 -9.93
C PRO A 46 7.08 10.65 -8.78
N LEU A 47 6.89 10.20 -7.55
CA LEU A 47 7.54 10.86 -6.42
C LEU A 47 9.07 10.76 -6.57
N PRO A 48 9.86 11.77 -6.15
CA PRO A 48 11.32 11.76 -6.32
C PRO A 48 11.99 10.49 -5.77
N ASP A 49 11.53 10.02 -4.60
CA ASP A 49 12.03 8.78 -3.98
C ASP A 49 11.62 7.49 -4.70
N TRP A 50 10.66 7.58 -5.63
CA TRP A 50 10.10 6.46 -6.38
C TRP A 50 10.55 6.46 -7.84
N GLU A 51 11.43 7.40 -8.22
CA GLU A 51 12.05 7.39 -9.53
C GLU A 51 12.92 6.14 -9.72
N ALA A 52 12.94 5.61 -10.95
CA ALA A 52 13.66 4.39 -11.26
C ALA A 52 15.17 4.51 -10.98
N ALA A 53 15.79 5.63 -11.35
CA ALA A 53 17.20 5.87 -11.08
C ALA A 53 17.50 5.82 -9.58
N ALA A 54 16.77 6.58 -8.75
CA ALA A 54 16.94 6.62 -7.31
C ALA A 54 16.78 5.24 -6.65
N LEU A 55 15.78 4.47 -7.07
CA LEU A 55 15.52 3.11 -6.56
C LEU A 55 16.63 2.13 -6.96
N THR A 56 17.06 2.16 -8.22
CA THR A 56 18.13 1.30 -8.73
C THR A 56 19.48 1.64 -8.09
N ASP A 57 19.84 2.93 -8.00
CA ASP A 57 21.08 3.39 -7.35
C ASP A 57 21.16 2.89 -5.91
N LYS A 58 20.05 2.98 -5.18
CA LYS A 58 19.99 2.54 -3.79
C LYS A 58 20.17 1.03 -3.65
N LEU A 59 19.54 0.24 -4.52
CA LEU A 59 19.71 -1.21 -4.50
C LEU A 59 21.12 -1.62 -4.91
N GLU A 60 21.68 -0.97 -5.93
CA GLU A 60 23.03 -1.22 -6.44
C GLU A 60 24.10 -0.91 -5.39
N ALA A 61 24.00 0.23 -4.70
CA ALA A 61 24.91 0.57 -3.61
C ALA A 61 24.90 -0.49 -2.50
N ASN A 62 23.72 -0.97 -2.11
CA ASN A 62 23.57 -2.04 -1.10
C ASN A 62 24.08 -3.39 -1.62
N TRP A 63 23.95 -3.66 -2.90
CA TRP A 63 24.47 -4.85 -3.56
C TRP A 63 26.00 -4.87 -3.53
N PHE A 64 26.66 -3.79 -3.93
CA PHE A 64 28.12 -3.69 -3.85
C PHE A 64 28.64 -3.73 -2.41
N ALA A 65 27.92 -3.13 -1.46
CA ALA A 65 28.25 -3.26 -0.04
C ALA A 65 28.14 -4.72 0.46
N GLU A 66 27.14 -5.48 0.00
CA GLU A 66 27.01 -6.90 0.33
C GLU A 66 28.13 -7.75 -0.28
N ILE A 67 28.54 -7.48 -1.52
CA ILE A 67 29.69 -8.15 -2.15
C ILE A 67 30.96 -7.91 -1.32
N LYS A 68 31.22 -6.66 -0.91
CA LYS A 68 32.38 -6.33 -0.07
C LYS A 68 32.33 -7.00 1.30
N ARG A 69 31.14 -7.08 1.91
CA ARG A 69 30.96 -7.64 3.27
C ARG A 69 30.96 -9.16 3.31
N ASN A 70 30.43 -9.82 2.27
CA ASN A 70 30.26 -11.27 2.21
C ASN A 70 30.80 -11.82 0.88
N PRO A 71 32.10 -11.69 0.59
CA PRO A 71 32.66 -11.99 -0.74
C PRO A 71 32.45 -13.45 -1.16
N ASN A 72 32.49 -14.39 -0.21
CA ASN A 72 32.34 -15.82 -0.50
C ASN A 72 30.89 -16.24 -0.80
N LYS A 73 29.90 -15.48 -0.33
CA LYS A 73 28.48 -15.82 -0.48
C LYS A 73 27.61 -14.55 -0.41
N PRO A 74 27.70 -13.64 -1.39
CA PRO A 74 26.86 -12.45 -1.41
C PRO A 74 25.39 -12.86 -1.64
N SER A 75 24.45 -12.17 -0.99
CA SER A 75 23.02 -12.44 -1.14
C SER A 75 22.26 -11.19 -1.55
N LEU A 76 21.62 -11.25 -2.72
CA LEU A 76 20.80 -10.15 -3.21
C LEU A 76 19.60 -9.89 -2.27
N ILE A 77 19.05 -10.94 -1.65
CA ILE A 77 17.98 -10.81 -0.65
C ILE A 77 18.46 -9.97 0.55
N ARG A 78 19.68 -10.18 1.04
CA ARG A 78 20.25 -9.36 2.13
C ARG A 78 20.43 -7.91 1.72
N ALA A 79 20.92 -7.63 0.50
CA ALA A 79 21.02 -6.27 -0.03
C ALA A 79 19.66 -5.59 -0.17
N THR A 80 18.65 -6.33 -0.62
CA THR A 80 17.26 -5.89 -0.73
C THR A 80 16.65 -5.56 0.63
N LEU A 81 16.84 -6.41 1.64
CA LEU A 81 16.37 -6.15 3.00
C LEU A 81 17.03 -4.89 3.59
N ARG A 82 18.30 -4.60 3.28
CA ARG A 82 18.95 -3.34 3.67
C ARG A 82 18.42 -2.13 2.91
N THR A 83 18.06 -2.30 1.64
CA THR A 83 17.46 -1.24 0.80
C THR A 83 16.11 -0.79 1.34
N MET A 84 15.27 -1.75 1.74
CA MET A 84 13.92 -1.50 2.27
C MET A 84 13.89 -1.27 3.79
N ARG A 85 14.95 -1.65 4.51
CA ARG A 85 15.09 -1.49 5.96
C ARG A 85 13.88 -2.11 6.67
N TRP A 86 13.27 -1.38 7.61
CA TRP A 86 12.12 -1.82 8.39
C TRP A 86 10.76 -1.64 7.70
N LYS A 87 10.72 -1.11 6.46
CA LYS A 87 9.45 -0.84 5.78
C LYS A 87 8.52 -2.07 5.68
N PRO A 88 8.97 -3.26 5.22
CA PRO A 88 8.08 -4.42 5.11
C PRO A 88 7.49 -4.83 6.45
N PHE A 89 8.30 -4.79 7.51
CA PHE A 89 7.87 -5.13 8.87
C PHE A 89 6.83 -4.14 9.40
N LEU A 90 7.08 -2.84 9.26
CA LEU A 90 6.15 -1.79 9.68
C LEU A 90 4.83 -1.85 8.90
N LEU A 91 4.88 -2.21 7.62
CA LEU A 91 3.66 -2.39 6.82
C LEU A 91 2.85 -3.60 7.26
N GLY A 92 3.51 -4.70 7.64
CA GLY A 92 2.82 -5.87 8.20
C GLY A 92 2.10 -5.55 9.51
N LEU A 93 2.68 -4.70 10.35
CA LEU A 93 2.08 -4.27 11.62
C LEU A 93 0.74 -3.54 11.44
N ILE A 94 0.52 -2.89 10.29
CA ILE A 94 -0.73 -2.18 9.98
C ILE A 94 -1.93 -3.14 9.89
N PHE A 95 -1.71 -4.41 9.55
CA PHE A 95 -2.79 -5.40 9.42
C PHE A 95 -3.21 -6.02 10.75
N ILE A 96 -2.40 -5.92 11.80
CA ILE A 96 -2.72 -6.55 13.09
C ILE A 96 -4.11 -6.13 13.61
N PRO A 97 -4.51 -4.84 13.60
CA PRO A 97 -5.84 -4.45 14.05
C PRO A 97 -6.97 -4.98 13.16
N SER A 98 -6.78 -5.14 11.85
CA SER A 98 -7.82 -5.72 10.99
C SER A 98 -8.05 -7.19 11.30
N GLU A 99 -7.00 -7.96 11.62
CA GLU A 99 -7.14 -9.35 12.06
C GLU A 99 -8.00 -9.46 13.33
N PHE A 100 -7.82 -8.54 14.28
CA PHE A 100 -8.66 -8.50 15.48
C PHE A 100 -10.12 -8.18 15.15
N PHE A 101 -10.35 -7.24 14.23
CA PHE A 101 -11.71 -6.88 13.79
C PHE A 101 -12.41 -8.04 13.10
N ASP A 102 -11.71 -8.80 12.28
CA ASP A 102 -12.25 -9.95 11.56
C ASP A 102 -12.64 -11.10 12.51
N ILE A 103 -12.01 -11.19 13.68
CA ILE A 103 -12.40 -12.12 14.76
C ILE A 103 -13.61 -11.60 15.54
N ILE A 104 -13.66 -10.29 15.84
CA ILE A 104 -14.73 -9.68 16.65
C ILE A 104 -16.05 -9.61 15.88
N GLN A 105 -16.00 -9.34 14.57
CA GLN A 105 -17.17 -9.19 13.72
C GLN A 105 -18.16 -10.38 13.78
N PRO A 106 -17.74 -11.66 13.62
CA PRO A 106 -18.65 -12.79 13.74
C PRO A 106 -19.17 -13.01 15.17
N LEU A 107 -18.43 -12.61 16.20
CA LEU A 107 -18.91 -12.67 17.59
C LEU A 107 -20.07 -11.68 17.79
N LEU A 108 -19.93 -10.43 17.32
CA LEU A 108 -21.01 -9.45 17.37
C LEU A 108 -22.24 -9.90 16.59
N LEU A 109 -22.04 -10.50 15.41
CA LEU A 109 -23.13 -11.06 14.63
C LEU A 109 -23.82 -12.22 15.36
N THR A 110 -23.06 -13.07 16.05
CA THR A 110 -23.62 -14.16 16.86
C THR A 110 -24.48 -13.63 18.01
N PHE A 111 -24.04 -12.56 18.69
CA PHE A 111 -24.84 -11.89 19.71
C PHE A 111 -26.10 -11.23 19.13
N LEU A 112 -26.00 -10.64 17.94
CA LEU A 112 -27.14 -10.07 17.24
C LEU A 112 -28.16 -11.15 16.83
N MET A 113 -27.72 -12.34 16.42
CA MET A 113 -28.62 -13.45 16.08
C MET A 113 -29.48 -13.89 17.28
N ARG A 114 -28.96 -13.82 18.50
CA ARG A 114 -29.73 -14.13 19.73
C ARG A 114 -30.88 -13.16 20.00
N PHE A 115 -30.84 -11.96 19.42
CA PHE A 115 -31.98 -11.03 19.49
C PHE A 115 -33.20 -11.57 18.71
N PHE A 116 -32.97 -12.32 17.63
CA PHE A 116 -34.03 -12.85 16.77
C PHE A 116 -34.60 -14.20 17.25
N GLU A 117 -34.11 -14.73 18.37
CA GLU A 117 -34.59 -16.00 18.91
C GLU A 117 -35.99 -15.85 19.55
N PRO A 118 -36.92 -16.82 19.39
CA PRO A 118 -38.32 -16.68 19.81
C PRO A 118 -38.55 -16.36 21.30
N CYS A 119 -37.55 -16.59 22.16
CA CYS A 119 -37.60 -16.35 23.61
C CYS A 119 -36.60 -15.28 24.08
N SER A 120 -36.14 -14.39 23.19
CA SER A 120 -35.14 -13.38 23.55
C SER A 120 -35.69 -12.32 24.50
N THR A 121 -35.03 -12.12 25.63
CA THR A 121 -35.30 -11.02 26.59
C THR A 121 -34.50 -9.76 26.30
N MET A 122 -33.76 -9.74 25.18
CA MET A 122 -32.84 -8.66 24.85
C MET A 122 -33.60 -7.38 24.45
N PRO A 123 -33.32 -6.23 25.08
CA PRO A 123 -34.02 -4.99 24.76
C PRO A 123 -33.53 -4.39 23.43
N ALA A 124 -34.42 -3.71 22.71
CA ALA A 124 -34.18 -3.21 21.35
C ALA A 124 -32.95 -2.26 21.23
N TRP A 125 -32.68 -1.43 22.25
CA TRP A 125 -31.50 -0.54 22.25
C TRP A 125 -30.18 -1.32 22.19
N HIS A 126 -30.15 -2.53 22.77
CA HIS A 126 -28.97 -3.38 22.77
C HIS A 126 -28.70 -3.95 21.37
N ALA A 127 -29.76 -4.33 20.65
CA ALA A 127 -29.67 -4.76 19.25
C ALA A 127 -29.19 -3.62 18.32
N TRP A 128 -29.66 -2.39 18.54
CA TRP A 128 -29.16 -1.22 17.81
C TRP A 128 -27.67 -0.97 18.04
N LEU A 129 -27.20 -1.07 19.28
CA LEU A 129 -25.78 -0.94 19.61
C LEU A 129 -24.92 -2.03 18.96
N LEU A 130 -25.36 -3.29 19.01
CA LEU A 130 -24.66 -4.41 18.36
C LEU A 130 -24.56 -4.20 16.84
N THR A 131 -25.64 -3.74 16.23
CA THR A 131 -25.69 -3.46 14.78
C THR A 131 -24.73 -2.31 14.41
N MET A 132 -24.80 -1.18 15.12
CA MET A 132 -23.91 -0.04 14.89
C MET A 132 -22.43 -0.40 15.10
N SER A 133 -22.14 -1.20 16.13
CA SER A 133 -20.78 -1.68 16.41
C SER A 133 -20.27 -2.57 15.28
N THR A 134 -21.12 -3.45 14.74
CA THR A 134 -20.78 -4.33 13.61
C THR A 134 -20.45 -3.54 12.36
N ILE A 135 -21.26 -2.52 12.03
CA ILE A 135 -21.03 -1.63 10.88
C ILE A 135 -19.73 -0.84 11.06
N PHE A 136 -19.51 -0.30 12.26
CA PHE A 136 -18.32 0.49 12.56
C PHE A 136 -17.04 -0.34 12.45
N ILE A 137 -17.01 -1.55 13.02
CA ILE A 137 -15.87 -2.45 12.93
C ILE A 137 -15.60 -2.85 11.47
N ALA A 138 -16.64 -3.15 10.69
CA ALA A 138 -16.51 -3.46 9.27
C ALA A 138 -15.88 -2.30 8.49
N PHE A 139 -16.33 -1.07 8.75
CA PHE A 139 -15.77 0.13 8.14
C PHE A 139 -14.29 0.32 8.51
N CYS A 140 -13.95 0.20 9.80
CA CYS A 140 -12.56 0.30 10.26
C CYS A 140 -11.65 -0.77 9.65
N SER A 141 -12.09 -2.04 9.62
CA SER A 141 -11.34 -3.13 8.98
C SER A 141 -11.10 -2.82 7.50
N SER A 142 -12.15 -2.41 6.78
CA SER A 142 -12.04 -2.04 5.36
C SER A 142 -11.04 -0.90 5.12
N VAL A 143 -11.07 0.18 5.91
CA VAL A 143 -10.13 1.30 5.76
C VAL A 143 -8.69 0.85 5.98
N ILE A 144 -8.44 0.04 7.02
CA ILE A 144 -7.10 -0.48 7.34
C ILE A 144 -6.57 -1.37 6.22
N VAL A 145 -7.37 -2.35 5.79
CA VAL A 145 -6.96 -3.32 4.77
C VAL A 145 -6.70 -2.64 3.43
N ASN A 146 -7.60 -1.75 2.97
CA ASN A 146 -7.42 -1.05 1.69
C ASN A 146 -6.17 -0.18 1.69
N TYR A 147 -5.97 0.61 2.74
CA TYR A 147 -4.78 1.44 2.87
C TYR A 147 -3.49 0.61 3.01
N GLY A 148 -3.54 -0.50 3.76
CA GLY A 148 -2.44 -1.44 3.92
C GLY A 148 -2.03 -2.09 2.58
N ILE A 149 -3.01 -2.56 1.79
CA ILE A 149 -2.78 -3.15 0.46
C ILE A 149 -2.13 -2.12 -0.46
N TYR A 150 -2.59 -0.88 -0.45
CA TYR A 150 -1.97 0.20 -1.22
C TYR A 150 -0.49 0.39 -0.86
N LEU A 151 -0.16 0.44 0.43
CA LEU A 151 1.22 0.63 0.88
C LEU A 151 2.13 -0.55 0.49
N ILE A 152 1.67 -1.79 0.68
CA ILE A 152 2.42 -3.00 0.29
C ILE A 152 2.61 -3.04 -1.22
N SER A 153 1.58 -2.73 -1.99
CA SER A 153 1.64 -2.71 -3.46
C SER A 153 2.64 -1.68 -3.98
N ASN A 154 2.69 -0.49 -3.39
CA ASN A 154 3.70 0.52 -3.73
C ASN A 154 5.12 0.07 -3.38
N LEU A 155 5.30 -0.58 -2.23
CA LEU A 155 6.60 -1.13 -1.84
C LEU A 155 7.06 -2.22 -2.83
N ALA A 156 6.15 -3.11 -3.21
CA ALA A 156 6.41 -4.17 -4.19
C ALA A 156 6.74 -3.57 -5.57
N LEU A 157 6.05 -2.51 -5.98
CA LEU A 157 6.33 -1.80 -7.23
C LEU A 157 7.73 -1.17 -7.21
N GLN A 158 8.08 -0.48 -6.13
CA GLN A 158 9.42 0.09 -5.94
C GLN A 158 10.52 -0.99 -6.03
N MET A 159 10.31 -2.15 -5.41
CA MET A 159 11.22 -3.30 -5.52
C MET A 159 11.37 -3.78 -6.95
N ARG A 160 10.25 -3.95 -7.69
CA ARG A 160 10.27 -4.40 -9.09
C ARG A 160 11.06 -3.43 -9.97
N VAL A 161 10.82 -2.13 -9.83
CA VAL A 161 11.55 -1.08 -10.56
C VAL A 161 13.05 -1.12 -10.26
N ALA A 162 13.42 -1.23 -8.98
CA ALA A 162 14.82 -1.31 -8.58
C ALA A 162 15.54 -2.51 -9.22
N TYR A 163 14.92 -3.69 -9.19
CA TYR A 163 15.48 -4.90 -9.81
C TYR A 163 15.58 -4.80 -11.33
N SER A 164 14.54 -4.30 -12.01
CA SER A 164 14.57 -4.13 -13.46
C SER A 164 15.70 -3.20 -13.89
N GLY A 165 15.90 -2.08 -13.19
CA GLY A 165 17.02 -1.19 -13.48
C GLY A 165 18.39 -1.81 -13.19
N LEU A 166 18.52 -2.61 -12.12
CA LEU A 166 19.78 -3.31 -11.79
C LEU A 166 20.14 -4.34 -12.87
N ILE A 167 19.15 -5.11 -13.33
CA ILE A 167 19.32 -6.09 -14.42
C ILE A 167 19.70 -5.37 -15.72
N PHE A 168 19.04 -4.26 -16.04
CA PHE A 168 19.35 -3.47 -17.23
C PHE A 168 20.79 -2.96 -17.22
N ARG A 169 21.25 -2.38 -16.10
CA ARG A 169 22.65 -1.93 -15.95
C ARG A 169 23.64 -3.07 -16.13
N LYS A 170 23.37 -4.22 -15.51
CA LYS A 170 24.21 -5.41 -15.65
C LYS A 170 24.26 -5.91 -17.11
N ALA A 171 23.13 -5.95 -17.80
CA ALA A 171 23.06 -6.36 -19.20
C ALA A 171 23.81 -5.39 -20.11
N SER A 172 23.70 -4.08 -19.87
CA SER A 172 24.38 -3.05 -20.67
C SER A 172 25.91 -3.03 -20.53
N ILE A 173 26.46 -3.57 -19.43
CA ILE A 173 27.91 -3.67 -19.23
C ILE A 173 28.51 -4.89 -19.96
N ASN A 174 27.68 -5.90 -20.25
CA ASN A 174 28.10 -7.15 -20.87
C ASN A 174 27.89 -7.20 -22.41
N MET A 175 27.46 -6.09 -23.01
CA MET A 175 27.43 -5.87 -24.46
C MET A 175 28.59 -4.96 -24.85
#